data_AF-A0A553MRR5-F1
#
_entry.id   AF-A0A553MRR5-F1
#
_cell.length_a   1.000
_cell.length_b   1.000
_cell.length_c   1.000
_cell.angle_alpha   90.00
_cell.angle_beta   90.00
_cell.angle_gamma   90.00
#
_symmetry.space_group_name_H-M   'P 1'
#
loop_
_entity.id
_entity.type
_entity.pdbx_description
1 polymer ?
#
loop_
_entity_poly.entity_id
_entity_poly.type
_entity_poly.pdbx_seq_one_letter_code
_entity_poly.pdbx_strand_id
1 'polypeptide(L)'
;MASLNLGFNGARKKAAARIRAVERRNLITVCRFSVKTLIDRSCFETIDDTSAEFINFVSIVEQILSHRLKGQLSWFGYESARSFWDFIRVACVKVPHSCIHSIENMENVRSSRAKGRAWIRVALMEKRLSEYICVALREFKTLRRFYEEGAVVLGEEAGLLSDTLIGLNAIDFSFCLKGEVLDESCPVVIDYTPYLKFTQTSDSISSDEEEMRTLGSSGSEAGTPECHLAASLIADQSTWYNKSRRLEQKYRVVLEQK
;
A
#
# COMPACT_ATOMS: atom_id res chain seq x y z
N MET A 1 20.94 -44.09 11.33
CA MET A 1 19.98 -43.03 11.69
C MET A 1 20.16 -41.81 10.77
N ALA A 2 19.54 -41.79 9.59
CA ALA A 2 19.76 -40.71 8.61
C ALA A 2 18.49 -40.33 7.82
N SER A 3 17.30 -40.39 8.43
CA SER A 3 16.03 -40.12 7.72
C SER A 3 15.14 -39.03 8.35
N LEU A 4 15.46 -38.51 9.53
CA LEU A 4 14.62 -37.50 10.21
C LEU A 4 14.91 -36.04 9.81
N ASN A 5 16.09 -35.74 9.25
CA ASN A 5 16.49 -34.36 8.93
C ASN A 5 15.95 -33.83 7.59
N LEU A 6 15.47 -34.71 6.69
CA LEU A 6 14.93 -34.30 5.39
C LEU A 6 13.52 -33.72 5.48
N GLY A 7 12.65 -34.29 6.34
CA GLY A 7 11.27 -33.82 6.51
C GLY A 7 11.16 -32.43 7.16
N PHE A 8 12.04 -32.14 8.12
CA PHE A 8 12.03 -30.87 8.85
C PHE A 8 12.52 -29.68 7.99
N ASN A 9 13.51 -29.92 7.12
CA ASN A 9 13.99 -28.93 6.15
C ASN A 9 12.96 -28.61 5.07
N GLY A 10 12.16 -29.60 4.64
CA GLY A 10 11.05 -29.38 3.71
C GLY A 10 9.93 -28.52 4.31
N ALA A 11 9.53 -28.80 5.56
CA ALA A 11 8.49 -28.05 6.26
C ALA A 11 8.89 -26.57 6.48
N ARG A 12 10.13 -26.31 6.90
CA ARG A 12 10.65 -24.94 7.08
C ARG A 12 10.70 -24.14 5.76
N LYS A 13 11.16 -24.77 4.66
CA LYS A 13 11.16 -24.14 3.33
C LYS A 13 9.75 -23.80 2.87
N LYS A 14 8.78 -24.70 3.08
CA LYS A 14 7.36 -24.48 2.76
C LYS A 14 6.75 -23.36 3.59
N ALA A 15 7.07 -23.28 4.89
CA ALA A 15 6.62 -22.20 5.76
C ALA A 15 7.18 -20.83 5.30
N ALA A 16 8.48 -20.76 5.00
CA ALA A 16 9.11 -19.54 4.52
C ALA A 16 8.54 -19.09 3.15
N ALA A 17 8.25 -20.03 2.24
CA ALA A 17 7.60 -19.73 0.96
C ALA A 17 6.20 -19.14 1.15
N ARG A 18 5.40 -19.68 2.09
CA ARG A 18 4.08 -19.17 2.44
C ARG A 18 4.15 -17.75 3.02
N ILE A 19 5.07 -17.49 3.96
CA ILE A 19 5.27 -16.15 4.53
C ILE A 19 5.60 -15.14 3.42
N ARG A 20 6.51 -15.49 2.51
CA ARG A 20 6.85 -14.65 1.35
C ARG A 20 5.65 -14.40 0.44
N ALA A 21 4.81 -15.40 0.20
CA ALA A 21 3.61 -15.23 -0.61
C ALA A 21 2.60 -14.28 0.04
N VAL A 22 2.43 -14.36 1.37
CA VAL A 22 1.56 -13.45 2.12
C VAL A 22 2.09 -12.02 2.06
N GLU A 23 3.39 -11.82 2.30
CA GLU A 23 4.04 -10.51 2.23
C GLU A 23 3.82 -9.83 0.86
N ARG A 24 4.04 -10.58 -0.24
CA ARG A 24 3.79 -10.06 -1.59
C ARG A 24 2.33 -9.67 -1.81
N ARG A 25 1.39 -10.52 -1.39
CA ARG A 25 -0.05 -10.26 -1.53
C ARG A 25 -0.49 -9.05 -0.72
N ASN A 26 0.05 -8.86 0.48
CA ASN A 26 -0.26 -7.72 1.32
C ASN A 26 0.15 -6.41 0.63
N LEU A 27 1.38 -6.34 0.10
CA LEU A 27 1.86 -5.15 -0.60
C LEU A 27 1.03 -4.82 -1.85
N ILE A 28 0.71 -5.82 -2.68
CA ILE A 28 -0.15 -5.63 -3.86
C ILE A 28 -1.57 -5.19 -3.44
N THR A 29 -2.13 -5.78 -2.38
CA THR A 29 -3.46 -5.43 -1.88
C THR A 29 -3.52 -4.01 -1.36
N VAL A 30 -2.51 -3.58 -0.61
CA VAL A 30 -2.41 -2.22 -0.07
C VAL A 30 -2.20 -1.20 -1.19
N CYS A 31 -1.40 -1.52 -2.22
CA CYS A 31 -1.30 -0.70 -3.42
C CYS A 31 -2.66 -0.54 -4.11
N ARG A 32 -3.44 -1.61 -4.25
CA ARG A 32 -4.79 -1.55 -4.81
C ARG A 32 -5.73 -0.66 -4.02
N PHE A 33 -5.72 -0.76 -2.69
CA PHE A 33 -6.53 0.13 -1.86
C PHE A 33 -6.07 1.59 -1.95
N SER A 34 -4.76 1.83 -1.97
CA SER A 34 -4.20 3.17 -2.13
C SER A 34 -4.59 3.81 -3.45
N VAL A 35 -4.51 3.08 -4.57
CA VAL A 35 -5.01 3.57 -5.88
C VAL A 35 -6.49 3.90 -5.83
N LYS A 36 -7.31 3.02 -5.23
CA LYS A 36 -8.74 3.30 -5.07
C LYS A 36 -8.98 4.56 -4.24
N THR A 37 -8.26 4.75 -3.14
CA THR A 37 -8.33 5.95 -2.31
C THR A 37 -7.99 7.20 -3.11
N LEU A 38 -6.92 7.19 -3.91
CA LEU A 38 -6.55 8.33 -4.76
C LEU A 38 -7.65 8.63 -5.79
N ILE A 39 -8.19 7.61 -6.46
CA ILE A 39 -9.28 7.81 -7.44
C ILE A 39 -10.49 8.42 -6.74
N ASP A 40 -10.92 7.85 -5.62
CA ASP A 40 -12.08 8.34 -4.87
C ASP A 40 -11.87 9.79 -4.38
N ARG A 41 -10.65 10.14 -3.93
CA ARG A 41 -10.29 11.51 -3.51
C ARG A 41 -10.28 12.51 -4.67
N SER A 42 -9.75 12.09 -5.82
CA SER A 42 -9.62 12.96 -7.00
C SER A 42 -10.97 13.49 -7.52
N CYS A 43 -12.08 12.81 -7.20
CA CYS A 43 -13.43 13.27 -7.50
C CYS A 43 -13.86 14.52 -6.71
N PHE A 44 -13.17 14.87 -5.63
CA PHE A 44 -13.57 15.96 -4.72
C PHE A 44 -12.52 17.07 -4.65
N GLU A 45 -11.24 16.74 -4.79
CA GLU A 45 -10.13 17.68 -4.66
C GLU A 45 -8.95 17.31 -5.58
N THR A 46 -8.16 18.31 -5.96
CA THR A 46 -6.92 18.09 -6.72
C THR A 46 -5.86 17.46 -5.82
N ILE A 47 -5.20 16.41 -6.30
CA ILE A 47 -4.16 15.71 -5.55
C ILE A 47 -2.81 16.38 -5.80
N ASP A 48 -2.27 17.02 -4.77
CA ASP A 48 -0.93 17.63 -4.78
C ASP A 48 0.13 16.74 -4.10
N ASP A 49 1.37 17.22 -4.05
CA ASP A 49 2.52 16.51 -3.48
C ASP A 49 2.57 16.51 -1.95
N THR A 50 1.63 17.20 -1.28
CA THR A 50 1.51 17.28 0.18
C THR A 50 0.39 16.40 0.73
N SER A 51 -0.52 15.92 -0.12
CA SER A 51 -1.59 14.98 0.28
C SER A 51 -1.02 13.74 0.96
N ALA A 52 -1.55 13.42 2.15
CA ALA A 52 -1.16 12.23 2.90
C ALA A 52 -1.44 10.94 2.11
N GLU A 53 -2.54 10.88 1.37
CA GLU A 53 -2.88 9.76 0.49
C GLU A 53 -1.85 9.58 -0.62
N PHE A 54 -1.40 10.68 -1.22
CA PHE A 54 -0.36 10.64 -2.25
C PHE A 54 1.01 10.23 -1.68
N ILE A 55 1.41 10.82 -0.55
CA ILE A 55 2.67 10.47 0.13
C ILE A 55 2.67 8.96 0.46
N ASN A 56 1.57 8.44 1.01
CA ASN A 56 1.45 7.03 1.32
C ASN A 56 1.50 6.14 0.06
N PHE A 57 0.84 6.55 -1.02
CA PHE A 57 0.92 5.86 -2.32
C PHE A 57 2.36 5.75 -2.83
N VAL A 58 3.11 6.86 -2.82
CA VAL A 58 4.52 6.86 -3.25
C VAL A 58 5.34 5.92 -2.37
N SER A 59 5.13 5.93 -1.05
CA SER A 59 5.78 4.99 -0.13
C SER A 59 5.46 3.53 -0.47
N ILE A 60 4.21 3.21 -0.79
CA ILE A 60 3.80 1.85 -1.16
C ILE A 60 4.48 1.39 -2.45
N VAL A 61 4.51 2.25 -3.49
CA VAL A 61 5.19 1.94 -4.76
C VAL A 61 6.69 1.79 -4.56
N GLU A 62 7.33 2.70 -3.82
CA GLU A 62 8.75 2.63 -3.51
C GLU A 62 9.09 1.34 -2.75
N GLN A 63 8.27 0.93 -1.78
CA GLN A 63 8.44 -0.31 -1.04
C GLN A 63 8.31 -1.54 -1.95
N ILE A 64 7.32 -1.57 -2.84
CA ILE A 64 7.12 -2.68 -3.78
C ILE A 64 8.33 -2.83 -4.71
N LEU A 65 8.83 -1.73 -5.26
CA LEU A 65 9.97 -1.71 -6.17
C LEU A 65 11.32 -1.87 -5.44
N SER A 66 11.38 -1.65 -4.13
CA SER A 66 12.59 -1.88 -3.33
C SER A 66 12.59 -3.24 -2.65
N HIS A 67 11.46 -3.95 -2.64
CA HIS A 67 11.31 -5.20 -1.91
C HIS A 67 12.26 -6.28 -2.46
N ARG A 68 13.24 -6.66 -1.63
CA ARG A 68 14.31 -7.64 -1.96
C ARG A 68 15.16 -7.22 -3.15
N LEU A 69 15.39 -5.92 -3.30
CA LEU A 69 16.39 -5.41 -4.23
C LEU A 69 17.79 -5.80 -3.72
N LYS A 70 18.60 -6.37 -4.61
CA LYS A 70 19.99 -6.76 -4.33
C LYS A 70 20.84 -5.51 -4.13
N GLY A 71 21.76 -5.54 -3.18
CA GLY A 71 22.82 -4.54 -3.11
C GLY A 71 23.74 -4.60 -4.34
N GLN A 72 24.50 -3.54 -4.54
CA GLN A 72 25.58 -3.51 -5.51
C GLN A 72 26.88 -3.79 -4.76
N LEU A 73 27.54 -4.90 -5.10
CA LEU A 73 28.90 -5.15 -4.63
C LEU A 73 29.84 -4.21 -5.39
N SER A 74 30.54 -3.36 -4.66
CA SER A 74 31.67 -2.59 -5.19
C SER A 74 32.85 -3.53 -5.45
N TRP A 75 33.79 -3.09 -6.29
CA TRP A 75 35.04 -3.81 -6.56
C TRP A 75 35.84 -4.12 -5.29
N PHE A 76 35.68 -3.30 -4.24
CA PHE A 76 36.32 -3.47 -2.93
C PHE A 76 35.52 -4.36 -1.97
N GLY A 77 34.45 -5.02 -2.43
CA GLY A 77 33.63 -5.90 -1.60
C GLY A 77 32.64 -5.19 -0.67
N TYR A 78 32.62 -3.85 -0.65
CA TYR A 78 31.57 -3.11 0.07
C TYR A 78 30.24 -3.19 -0.70
N GLU A 79 29.18 -3.59 -0.01
CA GLU A 79 27.83 -3.57 -0.56
C GLU A 79 27.24 -2.16 -0.43
N SER A 80 27.07 -1.47 -1.56
CA SER A 80 26.32 -0.22 -1.61
C SER A 80 24.85 -0.51 -1.89
N ALA A 81 23.94 0.14 -1.15
CA ALA A 81 22.51 0.00 -1.37
C ALA A 81 22.14 0.48 -2.79
N ARG A 82 21.53 -0.38 -3.60
CA ARG A 82 20.88 0.05 -4.85
C ARG A 82 19.57 0.73 -4.52
N SER A 83 19.16 1.64 -5.40
CA SER A 83 17.79 2.16 -5.39
C SER A 83 16.98 1.44 -6.47
N PHE A 84 15.65 1.36 -6.28
CA PHE A 84 14.76 0.88 -7.33
C PHE A 84 14.89 1.69 -8.63
N TRP A 85 15.32 2.96 -8.55
CA TRP A 85 15.61 3.78 -9.73
C TRP A 85 16.67 3.16 -10.64
N ASP A 86 17.71 2.53 -10.08
CA ASP A 86 18.76 1.89 -10.87
C ASP A 86 18.19 0.78 -11.77
N PHE A 87 17.18 0.07 -11.27
CA PHE A 87 16.43 -0.91 -12.03
C PHE A 87 15.54 -0.25 -13.08
N ILE A 88 14.71 0.72 -12.68
CA ILE A 88 13.77 1.40 -13.58
C ILE A 88 14.49 2.05 -14.76
N ARG A 89 15.59 2.77 -14.52
CA ARG A 89 16.40 3.38 -15.56
C ARG A 89 16.82 2.38 -16.63
N VAL A 90 17.28 1.19 -16.23
CA VAL A 90 17.75 0.15 -17.16
C VAL A 90 16.59 -0.55 -17.86
N ALA A 91 15.54 -0.90 -17.12
CA ALA A 91 14.40 -1.65 -17.64
C ALA A 91 13.51 -0.82 -18.58
N CYS A 92 13.41 0.48 -18.34
CA CYS A 92 12.48 1.37 -19.03
C CYS A 92 13.14 2.29 -20.08
N VAL A 93 14.45 2.19 -20.32
CA VAL A 93 15.14 3.07 -21.28
C VAL A 93 14.57 2.99 -22.70
N LYS A 94 13.95 1.86 -23.06
CA LYS A 94 13.36 1.61 -24.38
C LYS A 94 11.90 2.04 -24.48
N VAL A 95 11.30 2.55 -23.41
CA VAL A 95 9.93 3.08 -23.47
C VAL A 95 9.93 4.30 -24.40
N PRO A 96 9.06 4.35 -25.43
CA PRO A 96 9.01 5.48 -26.35
C PRO A 96 8.75 6.79 -25.62
N HIS A 97 9.47 7.85 -25.97
CA HIS A 97 9.36 9.16 -25.32
C HIS A 97 9.47 9.09 -23.79
N SER A 98 10.37 8.25 -23.28
CA SER A 98 10.51 8.11 -21.83
C SER A 98 11.13 9.34 -21.17
N CYS A 99 10.71 9.62 -19.94
CA CYS A 99 11.30 10.67 -19.10
C CYS A 99 12.62 10.24 -18.42
N ILE A 100 13.13 9.04 -18.70
CA ILE A 100 14.29 8.45 -18.01
C ILE A 100 15.54 9.35 -18.12
N HIS A 101 15.88 9.79 -19.34
CA HIS A 101 17.03 10.65 -19.59
C HIS A 101 16.87 12.04 -18.94
N SER A 102 15.64 12.58 -18.95
CA SER A 102 15.34 13.87 -18.31
C SER A 102 15.55 13.80 -16.79
N ILE A 103 15.06 12.75 -16.14
CA ILE A 103 15.27 12.51 -14.71
C ILE A 103 16.75 12.26 -14.38
N GLU A 104 17.46 11.52 -15.24
CA GLU A 104 18.88 11.22 -15.02
C GLU A 104 19.75 12.47 -14.99
N ASN A 105 19.39 13.50 -15.76
CA ASN A 105 20.14 14.75 -15.88
C ASN A 105 19.63 15.90 -15.00
N MET A 106 18.71 15.65 -14.06
CA MET A 106 18.24 16.69 -13.14
C MET A 106 19.37 17.15 -12.20
N GLU A 107 19.76 18.43 -12.27
CA GLU A 107 20.84 18.99 -11.45
C GLU A 107 20.50 19.09 -9.95
N ASN A 108 19.23 19.38 -9.66
CA ASN A 108 18.70 19.56 -8.29
C ASN A 108 18.33 18.23 -7.60
N VAL A 109 18.43 17.10 -8.30
CA VAL A 109 18.04 15.77 -7.81
C VAL A 109 19.19 14.80 -8.01
N ARG A 110 20.08 14.72 -7.01
CA ARG A 110 21.36 14.03 -7.17
C ARG A 110 21.30 12.55 -6.78
N SER A 111 20.61 12.21 -5.70
CA SER A 111 20.58 10.85 -5.19
C SER A 111 19.73 9.93 -6.06
N SER A 112 20.12 8.65 -6.17
CA SER A 112 19.35 7.67 -6.95
C SER A 112 17.92 7.49 -6.40
N ARG A 113 17.75 7.63 -5.09
CA ARG A 113 16.43 7.56 -4.44
C ARG A 113 15.56 8.75 -4.83
N ALA A 114 16.11 9.96 -4.76
CA ALA A 114 15.41 11.17 -5.15
C ALA A 114 15.01 11.13 -6.63
N LYS A 115 15.87 10.59 -7.51
CA LYS A 115 15.54 10.35 -8.93
C LYS A 115 14.40 9.35 -9.09
N GLY A 116 14.37 8.27 -8.33
CA GLY A 116 13.25 7.34 -8.31
C GLY A 116 11.92 8.00 -7.91
N ARG A 117 11.94 8.82 -6.86
CA ARG A 117 10.76 9.58 -6.40
C ARG A 117 10.32 10.65 -7.41
N ALA A 118 11.26 11.29 -8.08
CA ALA A 118 10.99 12.24 -9.17
C ALA A 118 10.33 11.53 -10.35
N TRP A 119 10.86 10.36 -10.72
CA TRP A 119 10.32 9.55 -11.80
C TRP A 119 8.87 9.12 -11.52
N ILE A 120 8.53 8.69 -10.29
CA ILE A 120 7.12 8.36 -9.96
C ILE A 120 6.22 9.56 -10.25
N ARG A 121 6.59 10.76 -9.78
CA ARG A 121 5.83 12.01 -9.99
C ARG A 121 5.68 12.34 -11.48
N VAL A 122 6.77 12.30 -12.24
CA VAL A 122 6.72 12.60 -13.68
C VAL A 122 5.90 11.56 -14.45
N ALA A 123 6.09 10.28 -14.17
CA ALA A 123 5.34 9.21 -14.82
C ALA A 123 3.83 9.27 -14.51
N LEU A 124 3.44 9.75 -13.32
CA LEU A 124 2.05 10.02 -12.96
C LEU A 124 1.48 11.22 -13.72
N MET A 125 2.21 12.33 -13.78
CA MET A 125 1.80 13.53 -14.55
C MET A 125 1.67 13.23 -16.05
N GLU A 126 2.53 12.36 -16.58
CA GLU A 126 2.45 11.88 -17.96
C GLU A 126 1.34 10.83 -18.18
N LYS A 127 0.69 10.33 -17.12
CA LYS A 127 -0.32 9.24 -17.14
C LYS A 127 0.23 7.91 -17.71
N ARG A 128 1.47 7.60 -17.39
CA ARG A 128 2.23 6.46 -17.96
C ARG A 128 2.87 5.54 -16.92
N LEU A 129 2.64 5.76 -15.63
CA LEU A 129 3.23 4.92 -14.58
C LEU A 129 2.94 3.43 -14.78
N SER A 130 1.70 3.07 -15.12
CA SER A 130 1.31 1.67 -15.40
C SER A 130 2.04 1.06 -16.60
N GLU A 131 2.25 1.84 -17.68
CA GLU A 131 3.01 1.43 -18.87
C GLU A 131 4.46 1.12 -18.51
N TYR A 132 5.13 2.03 -17.79
CA TYR A 132 6.50 1.81 -17.36
C TYR A 132 6.64 0.55 -16.50
N ILE A 133 5.75 0.36 -15.53
CA ILE A 133 5.77 -0.84 -14.68
C ILE A 133 5.53 -2.10 -15.52
N CYS A 134 4.57 -2.08 -16.46
CA CYS A 134 4.32 -3.21 -17.35
C CYS A 134 5.56 -3.59 -18.17
N VAL A 135 6.25 -2.60 -18.76
CA VAL A 135 7.49 -2.83 -19.52
C VAL A 135 8.60 -3.36 -18.62
N ALA A 136 8.79 -2.76 -17.44
CA ALA A 136 9.80 -3.19 -16.48
C ALA A 136 9.61 -4.64 -16.02
N LEU A 137 8.37 -5.06 -15.82
CA LEU A 137 8.02 -6.43 -15.41
C LEU A 137 8.26 -7.47 -16.52
N ARG A 138 8.29 -7.07 -17.79
CA ARG A 138 8.57 -7.96 -18.93
C ARG A 138 10.06 -8.16 -19.18
N GLU A 139 10.93 -7.29 -18.65
CA GLU A 139 12.39 -7.40 -18.75
C GLU A 139 12.99 -8.39 -17.74
N PHE A 140 12.64 -9.68 -17.88
CA PHE A 140 13.01 -10.74 -16.92
C PHE A 140 14.51 -10.88 -16.65
N LYS A 141 15.36 -10.65 -17.65
CA LYS A 141 16.83 -10.68 -17.48
C LYS A 141 17.29 -9.59 -16.50
N THR A 142 16.73 -8.39 -16.64
CA THR A 142 17.04 -7.25 -15.78
C THR A 142 16.47 -7.48 -14.38
N LEU A 143 15.21 -7.93 -14.25
CA LEU A 143 14.62 -8.27 -12.95
C LEU A 143 15.47 -9.26 -12.15
N ARG A 144 15.90 -10.38 -12.76
CA ARG A 144 16.73 -11.39 -12.06
C ARG A 144 18.11 -10.86 -11.66
N ARG A 145 18.65 -9.87 -12.37
CA ARG A 145 19.91 -9.19 -12.03
C ARG A 145 19.75 -8.25 -10.82
N PHE A 146 18.59 -7.63 -10.66
CA PHE A 146 18.36 -6.61 -9.63
C PHE A 146 17.68 -7.15 -8.37
N TYR A 147 16.89 -8.22 -8.45
CA TYR A 147 16.08 -8.70 -7.32
C TYR A 147 16.46 -10.10 -6.87
N GLU A 148 16.29 -10.37 -5.58
CA GLU A 148 16.41 -11.71 -5.01
C GLU A 148 15.14 -12.56 -5.24
N GLU A 149 15.29 -13.87 -5.10
CA GLU A 149 14.16 -14.79 -5.19
C GLU A 149 13.06 -14.43 -4.17
N GLY A 150 11.81 -14.45 -4.63
CA GLY A 150 10.65 -14.12 -3.80
C GLY A 150 10.33 -12.63 -3.71
N ALA A 151 11.05 -11.76 -4.42
CA ALA A 151 10.69 -10.35 -4.59
C ALA A 151 9.26 -10.18 -5.17
N VAL A 152 8.58 -9.09 -4.82
CA VAL A 152 7.21 -8.81 -5.32
C VAL A 152 7.18 -8.81 -6.85
N VAL A 153 8.12 -8.07 -7.47
CA VAL A 153 8.24 -7.91 -8.92
C VAL A 153 8.62 -9.19 -9.68
N LEU A 154 9.07 -10.23 -8.97
CA LEU A 154 9.35 -11.56 -9.53
C LEU A 154 8.21 -12.56 -9.26
N GLY A 155 7.19 -12.16 -8.49
CA GLY A 155 6.05 -13.00 -8.16
C GLY A 155 5.04 -13.10 -9.30
N GLU A 156 4.26 -14.18 -9.30
CA GLU A 156 3.16 -14.38 -10.26
C GLU A 156 2.13 -13.24 -10.22
N GLU A 157 1.92 -12.68 -9.03
CA GLU A 157 0.99 -11.55 -8.79
C GLU A 157 1.53 -10.20 -9.31
N ALA A 158 2.77 -10.13 -9.81
CA ALA A 158 3.37 -8.86 -10.25
C ALA A 158 2.58 -8.20 -11.39
N GLY A 159 1.95 -8.97 -12.27
CA GLY A 159 1.08 -8.44 -13.33
C GLY A 159 -0.11 -7.64 -12.79
N LEU A 160 -0.66 -8.03 -11.63
CA LEU A 160 -1.75 -7.29 -10.99
C LEU A 160 -1.33 -5.88 -10.57
N LEU A 161 -0.03 -5.63 -10.36
CA LEU A 161 0.48 -4.30 -10.04
C LEU A 161 0.25 -3.34 -11.22
N SER A 162 0.65 -3.74 -12.44
CA SER A 162 0.47 -2.87 -13.61
C SER A 162 -1.01 -2.59 -13.86
N ASP A 163 -1.86 -3.60 -13.72
CA ASP A 163 -3.31 -3.48 -13.96
C ASP A 163 -3.97 -2.55 -12.95
N THR A 164 -3.55 -2.67 -11.68
CA THR A 164 -4.00 -1.79 -10.60
C THR A 164 -3.65 -0.32 -10.89
N LEU A 165 -2.43 -0.07 -11.38
CA LEU A 165 -1.93 1.28 -11.63
C LEU A 165 -2.61 1.97 -12.82
N ILE A 166 -3.30 1.24 -13.72
CA ILE A 166 -4.02 1.84 -14.87
C ILE A 166 -5.07 2.85 -14.41
N GLY A 167 -5.73 2.60 -13.27
CA GLY A 167 -6.76 3.49 -12.74
C GLY A 167 -6.28 4.91 -12.46
N LEU A 168 -4.98 5.10 -12.22
CA LEU A 168 -4.37 6.41 -11.96
C LEU A 168 -4.36 7.32 -13.20
N ASN A 169 -4.50 6.78 -14.41
CA ASN A 169 -4.56 7.57 -15.64
C ASN A 169 -5.82 8.46 -15.69
N ALA A 170 -6.84 8.16 -14.89
CA ALA A 170 -8.05 8.97 -14.76
C ALA A 170 -7.83 10.25 -13.93
N ILE A 171 -6.71 10.36 -13.22
CA ILE A 171 -6.39 11.47 -12.33
C ILE A 171 -5.45 12.44 -13.06
N ASP A 172 -5.72 13.74 -12.94
CA ASP A 172 -4.83 14.80 -13.42
C ASP A 172 -3.93 15.27 -12.27
N PHE A 173 -2.69 14.77 -12.25
CA PHE A 173 -1.69 15.16 -11.27
C PHE A 173 -0.93 16.41 -11.70
N SER A 174 -0.59 17.27 -10.74
CA SER A 174 0.24 18.46 -10.95
C SER A 174 1.19 18.65 -9.78
N PHE A 175 2.45 18.22 -9.93
CA PHE A 175 3.44 18.23 -8.85
C PHE A 175 4.57 19.25 -9.09
N CYS A 176 5.09 19.82 -7.99
CA CYS A 176 6.30 20.62 -8.01
C CYS A 176 7.52 19.74 -7.76
N LEU A 177 8.40 19.58 -8.75
CA LEU A 177 9.66 18.85 -8.56
C LEU A 177 10.71 19.73 -7.86
N LYS A 178 10.58 19.90 -6.53
CA LYS A 178 11.61 20.55 -5.71
C LYS A 178 12.56 19.49 -5.13
N GLY A 179 13.87 19.68 -5.30
CA GLY A 179 14.90 18.69 -4.94
C GLY A 179 14.88 18.28 -3.47
N GLU A 180 14.61 19.21 -2.56
CA GLU A 180 14.62 18.97 -1.10
C GLU A 180 13.54 17.94 -0.68
N VAL A 181 12.32 18.05 -1.21
CA VAL A 181 11.20 17.13 -0.91
C VAL A 181 11.48 15.70 -1.42
N LEU A 182 12.30 15.59 -2.47
CA LEU A 182 12.62 14.31 -3.10
C LEU A 182 13.77 13.58 -2.39
N ASP A 183 14.70 14.32 -1.80
CA ASP A 183 15.90 13.78 -1.16
C ASP A 183 15.78 13.60 0.36
N GLU A 184 14.60 13.86 0.94
CA GLU A 184 14.34 13.59 2.35
C GLU A 184 14.77 12.15 2.67
N SER A 185 15.78 12.04 3.55
CA SER A 185 16.39 10.78 4.00
C SER A 185 15.44 9.90 4.83
N CYS A 186 14.17 10.26 4.87
CA CYS A 186 13.13 9.55 5.58
C CYS A 186 12.98 8.13 5.01
N PRO A 187 13.00 7.11 5.88
CA PRO A 187 12.72 5.74 5.46
C PRO A 187 11.31 5.66 4.91
N VAL A 188 11.09 4.72 4.00
CA VAL A 188 9.77 4.44 3.44
C VAL A 188 8.89 3.90 4.55
N VAL A 189 7.90 4.69 4.97
CA VAL A 189 6.90 4.28 5.95
C VAL A 189 5.55 4.25 5.26
N ILE A 190 4.89 3.09 5.33
CA ILE A 190 3.53 2.90 4.83
C ILE A 190 2.59 3.03 6.03
N ASP A 191 1.66 3.97 5.95
CA ASP A 191 0.53 4.02 6.88
C ASP A 191 -0.54 3.02 6.43
N TYR A 192 -0.66 1.94 7.17
CA TYR A 192 -1.67 0.91 6.93
C TYR A 192 -3.03 1.24 7.55
N THR A 193 -3.08 2.20 8.48
CA THR A 193 -4.28 2.53 9.27
C THR A 193 -5.54 2.71 8.41
N PRO A 194 -5.49 3.42 7.26
CA PRO A 194 -6.67 3.61 6.42
C PRO A 194 -7.23 2.31 5.80
N TYR A 195 -6.43 1.25 5.76
CA TYR A 195 -6.76 -0.02 5.11
C TYR A 195 -7.10 -1.15 6.08
N LEU A 196 -6.83 -0.96 7.37
CA LEU A 196 -7.15 -1.94 8.40
C LEU A 196 -8.61 -1.79 8.83
N LYS A 197 -9.32 -2.92 8.86
CA LYS A 197 -10.67 -3.00 9.42
C LYS A 197 -10.62 -3.95 10.62
N PHE A 198 -10.98 -3.44 11.79
CA PHE A 198 -11.22 -4.30 12.94
C PHE A 198 -12.65 -4.83 12.84
N THR A 199 -12.79 -6.15 12.83
CA THR A 199 -14.09 -6.83 12.89
C THR A 199 -14.14 -7.63 14.18
N GLN A 200 -14.87 -7.13 15.17
CA GLN A 200 -15.14 -7.87 16.39
C GLN A 200 -16.16 -8.96 16.09
N THR A 201 -15.85 -10.21 16.43
CA THR A 201 -16.81 -11.31 16.30
C THR A 201 -17.69 -11.37 17.56
N SER A 202 -18.89 -11.93 17.44
CA SER A 202 -19.80 -12.17 18.58
C SER A 202 -19.10 -12.92 19.71
N ASP A 203 -18.24 -13.88 19.34
CA ASP A 203 -17.52 -14.74 20.27
C ASP A 203 -16.43 -13.95 21.03
N SER A 204 -15.82 -12.95 20.40
CA SER A 204 -14.91 -12.02 21.08
C SER A 204 -15.65 -11.14 22.07
N ILE A 205 -16.84 -10.62 21.69
CA ILE A 205 -17.66 -9.80 22.59
C ILE A 205 -18.10 -10.61 23.81
N SER A 206 -18.55 -11.86 23.62
CA SER A 206 -18.96 -12.72 24.73
C SER A 206 -17.80 -13.07 25.65
N SER A 207 -16.60 -13.30 25.08
CA SER A 207 -15.38 -13.56 25.86
C SER A 207 -14.97 -12.34 26.68
N ASP A 208 -14.99 -11.14 26.09
CA ASP A 208 -14.67 -9.89 26.77
C ASP A 208 -15.69 -9.60 27.90
N GLU A 209 -16.98 -9.87 27.67
CA GLU A 209 -18.01 -9.78 28.71
C GLU A 209 -17.82 -10.82 29.82
N GLU A 210 -17.43 -12.06 29.49
CA GLU A 210 -17.15 -13.10 30.48
C GLU A 210 -15.93 -12.74 31.34
N GLU A 211 -14.86 -12.23 30.71
CA GLU A 211 -13.68 -11.72 31.41
C GLU A 211 -14.03 -10.50 32.30
N MET A 212 -14.86 -9.57 31.81
CA MET A 212 -15.32 -8.42 32.59
C MET A 212 -16.28 -8.80 33.72
N ARG A 213 -17.13 -9.82 33.55
CA ARG A 213 -17.93 -10.41 34.65
C ARG A 213 -17.03 -11.06 35.69
N THR A 214 -15.95 -11.71 35.28
CA THR A 214 -15.00 -12.37 36.17
C THR A 214 -14.19 -11.34 36.98
N LEU A 215 -13.83 -10.21 36.36
CA LEU A 215 -13.15 -9.08 37.02
C LEU A 215 -14.09 -8.22 37.87
N GLY A 216 -15.38 -8.16 37.51
CA GLY A 216 -16.40 -7.40 38.23
C GLY A 216 -17.07 -8.16 39.38
N SER A 217 -16.92 -9.48 39.47
CA SER A 217 -17.61 -10.32 40.46
C SER A 217 -16.92 -10.37 41.83
N SER A 218 -16.52 -9.20 42.34
CA SER A 218 -16.36 -8.94 43.77
C SER A 218 -17.51 -8.01 44.23
N GLY A 219 -18.75 -8.50 44.12
CA GLY A 219 -19.93 -7.73 44.51
C GLY A 219 -21.24 -8.45 44.18
N SER A 220 -21.90 -8.92 45.23
CA SER A 220 -23.17 -9.64 45.35
C SER A 220 -24.37 -9.24 44.46
N GLU A 221 -25.10 -10.31 44.05
CA GLU A 221 -26.55 -10.49 43.86
C GLU A 221 -27.33 -10.06 42.58
N ALA A 222 -27.92 -11.10 41.95
CA ALA A 222 -29.19 -11.25 41.22
C ALA A 222 -29.79 -10.10 40.36
N GLY A 223 -29.98 -10.38 39.05
CA GLY A 223 -30.87 -9.65 38.15
C GLY A 223 -31.10 -10.38 36.82
N THR A 224 -32.34 -10.40 36.33
CA THR A 224 -32.96 -11.30 35.33
C THR A 224 -32.61 -11.07 33.83
N PRO A 225 -32.92 -12.03 32.92
CA PRO A 225 -32.42 -12.04 31.52
C PRO A 225 -33.17 -11.18 30.49
N GLU A 226 -34.11 -10.32 30.88
CA GLU A 226 -35.03 -9.67 29.90
C GLU A 226 -34.54 -8.32 29.34
N CYS A 227 -33.46 -7.71 29.85
CA CYS A 227 -33.00 -6.40 29.39
C CYS A 227 -32.13 -6.43 28.10
N HIS A 228 -31.58 -7.58 27.68
CA HIS A 228 -30.58 -7.64 26.61
C HIS A 228 -31.15 -7.54 25.17
N LEU A 229 -32.38 -8.00 24.93
CA LEU A 229 -33.01 -7.94 23.59
C LEU A 229 -33.50 -6.52 23.25
N ALA A 230 -34.01 -5.78 24.23
CA ALA A 230 -34.53 -4.43 24.03
C ALA A 230 -33.41 -3.42 23.70
N ALA A 231 -32.27 -3.50 24.38
CA ALA A 231 -31.13 -2.60 24.16
C ALA A 231 -30.53 -2.75 22.74
N SER A 232 -30.50 -3.98 22.23
CA SER A 232 -29.95 -4.31 20.91
C SER A 232 -30.81 -3.77 19.76
N LEU A 233 -32.15 -3.84 19.91
CA LEU A 233 -33.09 -3.32 18.91
C LEU A 233 -33.16 -1.78 18.88
N ILE A 234 -33.00 -1.14 20.05
CA ILE A 234 -33.03 0.33 20.16
C ILE A 234 -31.76 0.97 19.57
N ALA A 235 -30.59 0.35 19.78
CA ALA A 235 -29.32 0.84 19.23
C ALA A 235 -29.30 0.81 17.69
N ASP A 236 -29.81 -0.27 17.09
CA ASP A 236 -29.79 -0.44 15.64
C ASP A 236 -30.78 0.50 14.92
N GLN A 237 -31.97 0.69 15.51
CA GLN A 237 -32.98 1.61 14.96
C GLN A 237 -32.55 3.08 15.02
N SER A 238 -31.82 3.47 16.08
CA SER A 238 -31.29 4.84 16.23
C SER A 238 -30.22 5.18 15.17
N THR A 239 -29.47 4.17 14.71
CA THR A 239 -28.35 4.37 13.78
C THR A 239 -28.82 4.66 12.36
N TRP A 240 -29.86 3.96 11.89
CA TRP A 240 -30.48 4.22 10.59
C TRP A 240 -31.26 5.53 10.55
N TYR A 241 -31.97 5.84 11.64
CA TYR A 241 -32.73 7.10 11.77
C TYR A 241 -31.80 8.33 11.69
N ASN A 242 -30.64 8.28 12.36
CA ASN A 242 -29.65 9.35 12.31
C ASN A 242 -28.98 9.50 10.93
N LYS A 243 -28.73 8.39 10.22
CA LYS A 243 -28.21 8.43 8.84
C LYS A 243 -29.23 9.02 7.85
N SER A 244 -30.49 8.62 7.96
CA SER A 244 -31.59 9.15 7.12
C SER A 244 -31.77 10.66 7.31
N ARG A 245 -31.82 11.13 8.57
CA ARG A 245 -31.97 12.55 8.91
C ARG A 245 -30.83 13.41 8.36
N ARG A 246 -29.58 12.91 8.38
CA ARG A 246 -28.42 13.62 7.81
C ARG A 246 -28.48 13.72 6.29
N LEU A 247 -29.00 12.71 5.61
CA LEU A 247 -29.18 12.72 4.16
C LEU A 247 -30.25 13.75 3.76
N GLU A 248 -31.36 13.78 4.50
CA GLU A 248 -32.49 14.67 4.27
C GLU A 248 -32.13 16.15 4.51
N GLN A 249 -31.32 16.45 5.52
CA GLN A 249 -30.77 17.79 5.72
C GLN A 249 -29.87 18.25 4.57
N LYS A 250 -29.00 17.37 4.06
CA LYS A 250 -28.13 17.70 2.92
C LYS A 250 -28.94 17.95 1.64
N TYR A 251 -29.97 17.15 1.41
CA TYR A 251 -30.84 17.33 0.24
C TYR A 251 -31.63 18.65 0.30
N ARG A 252 -32.10 19.04 1.49
CA ARG A 252 -32.82 20.31 1.70
C ARG A 252 -31.95 21.53 1.42
N VAL A 253 -30.70 21.51 1.89
CA VAL A 253 -29.73 22.59 1.63
C VAL A 253 -29.42 22.73 0.13
N VAL A 254 -29.37 21.62 -0.61
CA VAL A 254 -29.16 21.63 -2.07
C VAL A 254 -30.37 22.20 -2.82
N LEU A 255 -31.59 21.99 -2.31
CA LEU A 255 -32.81 22.56 -2.90
C LEU A 255 -32.95 24.06 -2.62
N GLU A 256 -32.49 24.55 -1.47
CA GLU A 256 -32.54 25.98 -1.12
C GLU A 256 -31.46 26.82 -1.83
N GLN A 257 -30.48 26.18 -2.47
CA GLN A 257 -29.43 26.81 -3.28
C GLN A 257 -29.74 26.86 -4.78
N LYS A 258 -30.95 26.47 -5.19
CA LYS A 258 -31.43 26.43 -6.58
C LYS A 258 -32.58 27.41 -6.79
#